data_AF-A0A7X8QP87-F1
#
_entry.id   AF-A0A7X8QP87-F1
#
_cell.length_a   1.000
_cell.length_b   1.000
_cell.length_c   1.000
_cell.angle_alpha   90.00
_cell.angle_beta   90.00
_cell.angle_gamma   90.00
#
_symmetry.space_group_name_H-M   'P 1'
#
loop_
_entity.id
_entity.type
_entity.pdbx_description
1 polymer ?
#
loop_
_entity_poly.entity_id
_entity_poly.type
_entity_poly.pdbx_seq_one_letter_code
_entity_poly.pdbx_strand_id
1 'polypeptide(L)'
;GLIISHGKADYSYEMIKPAVEKGMHVVTFDTVAEKDGKPLENVTFTAQDDMKLAELSLDEIVKLGKDGNSPRILKLWFGPGVPPLDRRQTIYEKYEKEGKIVTVEQIGPSNFQDVQGDMAAKVGAVLAKYPEGSIDAFWGSWDELAKGGYKAMQDAGRTDITMISIDVSNQDMNLMREPNSIWKATAAVDPKLIGIVNMRLLAKKFAGEEVPQFYDLEAKLIRQEQLKPETNMENLHEVVEGWGVSEAFNEPWMDILRDIYK
;
A
#
# COMPACT_ATOMS: atom_id res chain seq x y z
N GLY A 1 -11.56 21.40 12.09
CA GLY A 1 -11.23 19.96 12.00
C GLY A 1 -10.00 19.81 11.16
N LEU A 2 -9.17 18.81 11.44
CA LEU A 2 -7.93 18.53 10.71
C LEU A 2 -7.96 17.10 10.18
N ILE A 3 -7.47 16.92 8.96
CA ILE A 3 -7.03 15.62 8.43
C ILE A 3 -5.53 15.73 8.23
N ILE A 4 -4.78 14.84 8.86
CA ILE A 4 -3.31 14.83 8.82
C ILE A 4 -2.87 13.50 8.23
N SER A 5 -1.99 13.55 7.24
CA SER A 5 -1.58 12.38 6.48
C SER A 5 -0.07 12.22 6.53
N HIS A 6 0.41 10.99 6.73
CA HIS A 6 1.84 10.61 6.71
C HIS A 6 2.73 11.32 7.76
N GLY A 7 2.17 11.68 8.91
CA GLY A 7 2.96 12.19 10.03
C GLY A 7 3.81 11.10 10.70
N LYS A 8 5.06 11.42 11.01
CA LYS A 8 6.03 10.47 11.60
C LYS A 8 6.00 10.49 13.14
N ALA A 9 6.45 9.38 13.74
CA ALA A 9 6.45 9.17 15.18
C ALA A 9 7.32 10.17 15.96
N ASP A 10 8.38 10.70 15.34
CA ASP A 10 9.32 11.65 15.93
C ASP A 10 8.71 13.02 16.26
N TYR A 11 7.67 13.46 15.54
CA TYR A 11 7.08 14.78 15.74
C TYR A 11 5.55 14.83 15.84
N SER A 12 4.82 13.82 15.34
CA SER A 12 3.37 13.98 15.16
C SER A 12 2.59 14.12 16.46
N TYR A 13 3.03 13.47 17.54
CA TYR A 13 2.36 13.60 18.84
C TYR A 13 2.35 15.05 19.33
N GLU A 14 3.53 15.68 19.41
CA GLU A 14 3.67 17.07 19.88
C GLU A 14 3.12 18.08 18.88
N MET A 15 3.10 17.76 17.58
CA MET A 15 2.51 18.61 16.56
C MET A 15 0.97 18.64 16.63
N ILE A 16 0.33 17.50 16.89
CA ILE A 16 -1.13 17.37 16.87
C ILE A 16 -1.77 17.78 18.20
N LYS A 17 -1.10 17.47 19.32
CA LYS A 17 -1.62 17.70 20.69
C LYS A 17 -2.18 19.11 20.92
N PRO A 18 -1.53 20.21 20.53
CA PRO A 18 -2.06 21.56 20.74
C PRO A 18 -3.40 21.84 20.04
N ALA A 19 -3.66 21.19 18.91
CA ALA A 19 -4.94 21.33 18.20
C ALA A 19 -6.06 20.59 18.95
N VAL A 20 -5.77 19.39 19.45
CA VAL A 20 -6.70 18.58 20.26
C VAL A 20 -7.05 19.30 21.55
N GLU A 21 -6.07 19.87 22.26
CA GLU A 21 -6.28 20.64 23.51
C GLU A 21 -7.14 21.90 23.31
N LYS A 22 -7.16 22.46 22.10
CA LYS A 22 -8.04 23.58 21.71
C LYS A 22 -9.44 23.13 21.25
N GLY A 23 -9.76 21.84 21.37
CA GLY A 23 -11.05 21.27 20.99
C GLY A 23 -11.21 21.04 19.48
N MET A 24 -10.13 21.02 18.70
CA MET A 24 -10.23 20.68 17.27
C MET A 24 -10.41 19.16 17.10
N HIS A 25 -11.39 18.77 16.28
CA HIS A 25 -11.50 17.38 15.82
C HIS A 25 -10.36 17.03 14.86
N VAL A 26 -9.69 15.91 15.11
CA VAL A 26 -8.58 15.43 14.29
C VAL A 26 -8.85 13.99 13.84
N VAL A 27 -8.70 13.75 12.55
CA VAL A 27 -8.59 12.43 11.93
C VAL A 27 -7.22 12.36 11.25
N THR A 28 -6.59 11.20 11.23
CA THR A 28 -5.31 11.02 10.56
C THR A 28 -5.35 9.85 9.58
N PHE A 29 -4.44 9.85 8.61
CA PHE A 29 -4.13 8.72 7.75
C PHE A 29 -2.63 8.43 7.80
N ASP A 30 -2.25 7.17 8.03
CA ASP A 30 -0.85 6.71 8.12
C ASP A 30 0.07 7.64 8.95
N THR A 31 -0.48 8.15 10.06
CA THR A 31 0.21 9.07 10.96
C THR A 31 0.38 8.43 12.32
N VAL A 32 1.61 8.37 12.81
CA VAL A 32 1.91 7.82 14.14
C VAL A 32 2.03 8.96 15.14
N ALA A 33 1.00 9.16 15.95
CA ALA A 33 0.98 10.14 17.04
C ALA A 33 0.83 9.41 18.38
N GLU A 34 1.93 8.83 18.85
CA GLU A 34 2.02 8.03 20.06
C GLU A 34 3.11 8.56 20.99
N LYS A 35 2.90 8.45 22.31
CA LYS A 35 3.91 8.72 23.33
C LYS A 35 3.83 7.66 24.41
N ASP A 36 4.98 7.09 24.78
CA ASP A 36 5.09 6.05 25.82
C ASP A 36 4.14 4.84 25.62
N GLY A 37 3.98 4.34 24.39
CA GLY A 37 3.09 3.21 24.13
C GLY A 37 1.62 3.61 23.89
N LYS A 38 1.28 4.91 23.96
CA LYS A 38 -0.11 5.38 24.00
C LYS A 38 -0.45 6.35 22.87
N PRO A 39 -1.47 6.05 22.05
CA PRO A 39 -1.92 6.96 21.01
C PRO A 39 -2.50 8.23 21.62
N LEU A 40 -2.36 9.36 20.93
CA LEU A 40 -2.97 10.63 21.33
C LEU A 40 -4.50 10.48 21.41
N GLU A 41 -5.07 10.80 22.57
CA GLU A 41 -6.52 10.71 22.81
C GLU A 41 -7.32 11.68 21.93
N ASN A 42 -8.60 11.37 21.70
CA ASN A 42 -9.53 12.16 20.88
C ASN A 42 -9.17 12.32 19.39
N VAL A 43 -8.12 11.64 18.93
CA VAL A 43 -7.74 11.50 17.52
C VAL A 43 -8.27 10.17 16.97
N THR A 44 -8.78 10.19 15.74
CA THR A 44 -9.06 8.95 15.00
C THR A 44 -7.92 8.69 14.02
N PHE A 45 -7.32 7.51 14.10
CA PHE A 45 -6.23 7.06 13.26
C PHE A 45 -6.77 6.13 12.19
N THR A 46 -6.53 6.46 10.93
CA THR A 46 -6.84 5.59 9.81
C THR A 46 -5.56 5.10 9.14
N ALA A 47 -5.61 3.90 8.58
CA ALA A 47 -4.55 3.32 7.79
C ALA A 47 -5.16 2.44 6.71
N GLN A 48 -4.33 1.94 5.81
CA GLN A 48 -4.70 0.78 5.01
C GLN A 48 -4.61 -0.47 5.89
N ASP A 49 -5.38 -1.52 5.59
CA ASP A 49 -5.10 -2.85 6.16
C ASP A 49 -3.81 -3.41 5.54
N ASP A 50 -2.67 -2.94 6.04
CA ASP A 50 -1.33 -3.27 5.54
C ASP A 50 -0.98 -4.74 5.70
N MET A 51 -1.54 -5.40 6.72
CA MET A 51 -1.41 -6.84 6.87
C MET A 51 -2.16 -7.54 5.74
N LYS A 52 -3.39 -7.11 5.43
CA LYS A 52 -4.15 -7.67 4.32
C LYS A 52 -3.52 -7.35 2.96
N LEU A 53 -2.95 -6.17 2.76
CA LEU A 53 -2.18 -5.83 1.55
C LEU A 53 -1.01 -6.79 1.33
N ALA A 54 -0.24 -7.06 2.39
CA ALA A 54 0.85 -8.03 2.35
C ALA A 54 0.34 -9.46 2.12
N GLU A 55 -0.75 -9.87 2.78
CA GLU A 55 -1.35 -11.20 2.61
C GLU A 55 -1.82 -11.40 1.16
N LEU A 56 -2.61 -10.48 0.62
CA LEU A 56 -3.15 -10.56 -0.75
C LEU A 56 -2.04 -10.61 -1.81
N SER A 57 -1.00 -9.79 -1.65
CA SER A 57 0.13 -9.75 -2.59
C SER A 57 1.03 -10.99 -2.47
N LEU A 58 1.34 -11.44 -1.25
CA LEU A 58 2.17 -12.62 -1.04
C LEU A 58 1.45 -13.92 -1.44
N ASP A 59 0.13 -13.99 -1.28
CA ASP A 59 -0.67 -15.13 -1.77
C ASP A 59 -0.56 -15.31 -3.29
N GLU A 60 -0.45 -14.23 -4.07
CA GLU A 60 -0.17 -14.35 -5.51
C GLU A 60 1.23 -14.90 -5.78
N ILE A 61 2.22 -14.55 -4.94
CA ILE A 61 3.57 -15.10 -5.07
C ILE A 61 3.61 -16.59 -4.70
N VAL A 62 2.95 -16.99 -3.62
CA VAL A 62 2.92 -18.40 -3.17
C VAL A 62 2.41 -19.33 -4.28
N LYS A 63 1.46 -18.86 -5.11
CA LYS A 63 0.94 -19.61 -6.27
C LYS A 63 1.99 -19.92 -7.34
N LEU A 64 3.13 -19.23 -7.34
CA LEU A 64 4.23 -19.45 -8.27
C LEU A 64 5.12 -20.64 -7.88
N GLY A 65 4.98 -21.16 -6.65
CA GLY A 65 5.70 -22.35 -6.19
C GLY A 65 5.45 -23.56 -7.09
N LYS A 66 6.48 -24.37 -7.31
CA LYS A 66 6.43 -25.57 -8.19
C LYS A 66 6.93 -26.80 -7.45
N ASP A 67 6.26 -27.93 -7.66
CA ASP A 67 6.71 -29.24 -7.19
C ASP A 67 7.03 -29.30 -5.68
N GLY A 68 6.24 -28.58 -4.88
CA GLY A 68 6.41 -28.49 -3.42
C GLY A 68 7.51 -27.52 -2.96
N ASN A 69 8.16 -26.80 -3.88
CA ASN A 69 9.16 -25.78 -3.55
C ASN A 69 8.54 -24.38 -3.46
N SER A 70 9.00 -23.63 -2.47
CA SER A 70 8.59 -22.26 -2.23
C SER A 70 9.28 -21.30 -3.20
N PRO A 71 8.56 -20.30 -3.73
CA PRO A 71 9.13 -19.31 -4.64
C PRO A 71 10.26 -18.51 -3.98
N ARG A 72 11.32 -18.27 -4.76
CA ARG A 72 12.48 -17.44 -4.41
C ARG A 72 12.22 -16.00 -4.80
N ILE A 73 12.34 -15.10 -3.84
CA ILE A 73 11.86 -13.73 -3.95
C ILE A 73 13.00 -12.72 -3.84
N LEU A 74 13.03 -11.76 -4.77
CA LEU A 74 13.67 -10.48 -4.54
C LEU A 74 12.68 -9.54 -3.84
N LYS A 75 13.00 -9.14 -2.61
CA LYS A 75 12.15 -8.32 -1.76
C LYS A 75 12.54 -6.85 -1.89
N LEU A 76 11.65 -6.02 -2.39
CA LEU A 76 11.83 -4.57 -2.30
C LEU A 76 11.13 -4.02 -1.08
N TRP A 77 11.92 -3.61 -0.09
CA TRP A 77 11.42 -3.12 1.18
C TRP A 77 12.54 -2.37 1.91
N PHE A 78 12.16 -1.41 2.75
CA PHE A 78 13.07 -0.74 3.67
C PHE A 78 12.40 -0.50 5.02
N GLY A 79 13.23 -0.45 6.05
CA GLY A 79 12.82 -0.31 7.45
C GLY A 79 13.89 -0.90 8.39
N PRO A 80 13.59 -0.98 9.69
CA PRO A 80 12.34 -0.56 10.33
C PRO A 80 12.17 0.97 10.35
N GLY A 81 10.98 1.45 10.72
CA GLY A 81 10.71 2.88 10.97
C GLY A 81 9.74 3.53 9.98
N VAL A 82 9.09 2.73 9.14
CA VAL A 82 7.99 3.18 8.27
C VAL A 82 6.76 2.34 8.60
N PRO A 83 5.80 2.89 9.37
CA PRO A 83 4.70 2.11 9.96
C PRO A 83 3.94 1.19 9.01
N PRO A 84 3.50 1.61 7.80
CA PRO A 84 2.85 0.69 6.86
C PRO A 84 3.79 -0.43 6.39
N LEU A 85 5.06 -0.13 6.14
CA LEU A 85 6.04 -1.14 5.73
C LEU A 85 6.40 -2.10 6.86
N ASP A 86 6.47 -1.62 8.10
CA ASP A 86 6.69 -2.43 9.29
C ASP A 86 5.50 -3.39 9.53
N ARG A 87 4.26 -2.92 9.31
CA ARG A 87 3.06 -3.79 9.35
C ARG A 87 3.08 -4.85 8.25
N ARG A 88 3.38 -4.47 7.00
CA ARG A 88 3.54 -5.41 5.86
C ARG A 88 4.61 -6.48 6.17
N GLN A 89 5.70 -6.07 6.81
CA GLN A 89 6.81 -6.95 7.18
C GLN A 89 6.38 -8.07 8.14
N THR A 90 5.43 -7.82 9.05
CA THR A 90 4.95 -8.86 9.98
C THR A 90 4.35 -10.08 9.26
N ILE A 91 3.62 -9.83 8.16
CA ILE A 91 3.04 -10.90 7.33
C ILE A 91 4.12 -11.55 6.47
N TYR A 92 5.04 -10.77 5.92
CA TYR A 92 6.19 -11.30 5.17
C TYR A 92 7.01 -12.29 6.01
N GLU A 93 7.39 -11.92 7.23
CA GLU A 93 8.15 -12.78 8.15
C GLU A 93 7.38 -14.03 8.53
N LYS A 94 6.06 -13.93 8.72
CA LYS A 94 5.20 -15.08 8.94
C LYS A 94 5.26 -16.06 7.75
N TYR A 95 5.17 -15.56 6.52
CA TYR A 95 5.22 -16.40 5.32
C TYR A 95 6.58 -17.08 5.16
N GLU A 96 7.67 -16.36 5.41
CA GLU A 96 9.03 -16.92 5.37
C GLU A 96 9.23 -17.99 6.46
N LYS A 97 8.78 -17.73 7.69
CA LYS A 97 8.84 -18.69 8.80
C LYS A 97 8.00 -19.94 8.56
N GLU A 98 6.85 -19.80 7.92
CA GLU A 98 6.00 -20.92 7.49
C GLU A 98 6.57 -21.67 6.27
N GLY A 99 7.70 -21.20 5.72
CA GLY A 99 8.33 -21.78 4.55
C GLY A 99 7.51 -21.60 3.27
N LYS A 100 6.58 -20.63 3.22
CA LYS A 100 5.76 -20.35 2.02
C LYS A 100 6.53 -19.62 0.93
N ILE A 101 7.60 -18.93 1.31
CA ILE A 101 8.46 -18.12 0.44
C ILE A 101 9.91 -18.20 0.92
N VAL A 102 10.87 -17.89 0.05
CA VAL A 102 12.29 -17.79 0.40
C VAL A 102 12.84 -16.47 -0.10
N THR A 103 13.35 -15.62 0.80
CA THR A 103 14.02 -14.37 0.40
C THR A 103 15.41 -14.66 -0.16
N VAL A 104 15.66 -14.24 -1.40
CA VAL A 104 16.99 -14.27 -2.01
C VAL A 104 17.80 -13.06 -1.60
N GLU A 105 17.24 -11.87 -1.77
CA GLU A 105 17.88 -10.62 -1.40
C GLU A 105 16.81 -9.56 -1.09
N GLN A 106 17.10 -8.70 -0.13
CA GLN A 106 16.28 -7.53 0.21
C GLN A 106 16.96 -6.27 -0.31
N ILE A 107 16.21 -5.39 -0.96
CA ILE A 107 16.70 -4.16 -1.56
C ILE A 107 15.80 -3.00 -1.13
N GLY A 108 16.40 -1.92 -0.64
CA GLY A 108 15.70 -0.71 -0.24
C GLY A 108 16.38 0.55 -0.78
N PRO A 109 15.66 1.67 -0.89
CA PRO A 109 16.22 2.91 -1.41
C PRO A 109 17.18 3.55 -0.41
N SER A 110 18.15 4.31 -0.93
CA SER A 110 19.05 5.21 -0.20
C SER A 110 18.88 6.65 -0.64
N ASN A 111 18.28 6.88 -1.82
CA ASN A 111 17.93 8.21 -2.29
C ASN A 111 16.41 8.37 -2.30
N PHE A 112 15.86 9.01 -1.27
CA PHE A 112 14.42 9.26 -1.16
C PHE A 112 13.92 10.42 -2.04
N GLN A 113 14.83 11.18 -2.68
CA GLN A 113 14.46 12.21 -3.66
C GLN A 113 14.25 11.63 -5.06
N ASP A 114 14.80 10.45 -5.33
CA ASP A 114 14.65 9.71 -6.58
C ASP A 114 14.62 8.21 -6.28
N VAL A 115 13.47 7.76 -5.76
CA VAL A 115 13.28 6.38 -5.33
C VAL A 115 13.35 5.44 -6.54
N GLN A 116 12.66 5.76 -7.64
CA GLN A 116 12.62 4.89 -8.82
C GLN A 116 14.01 4.71 -9.45
N GLY A 117 14.77 5.80 -9.61
CA GLY A 117 16.12 5.76 -10.18
C GLY A 117 17.09 4.97 -9.32
N ASP A 118 17.07 5.19 -8.00
CA ASP A 118 17.92 4.45 -7.05
C ASP A 118 17.59 2.96 -7.01
N MET A 119 16.29 2.62 -7.01
CA MET A 119 15.85 1.23 -7.04
C MET A 119 16.19 0.55 -8.37
N ALA A 120 16.07 1.24 -9.50
CA ALA A 120 16.47 0.70 -10.79
C ALA A 120 17.96 0.35 -10.83
N ALA A 121 18.83 1.26 -10.36
CA ALA A 121 20.27 1.02 -10.29
C ALA A 121 20.63 -0.16 -9.39
N LYS A 122 20.01 -0.24 -8.20
CA LYS A 122 20.27 -1.32 -7.25
C LYS A 122 19.75 -2.67 -7.71
N VAL A 123 18.52 -2.72 -8.22
CA VAL A 123 17.94 -3.96 -8.74
C VAL A 123 18.75 -4.46 -9.93
N GLY A 124 19.17 -3.58 -10.85
CA GLY A 124 20.06 -3.95 -11.95
C GLY A 124 21.37 -4.58 -11.48
N ALA A 125 22.02 -4.01 -10.46
CA ALA A 125 23.23 -4.57 -9.87
C ALA A 125 23.00 -5.93 -9.17
N VAL A 126 21.82 -6.12 -8.57
CA VAL A 126 21.42 -7.39 -7.95
C VAL A 126 21.16 -8.46 -9.00
N LEU A 127 20.44 -8.13 -10.08
CA LEU A 127 20.13 -9.08 -11.16
C LEU A 127 21.39 -9.65 -11.83
N ALA A 128 22.47 -8.88 -11.92
CA ALA A 128 23.74 -9.36 -12.46
C ALA A 128 24.35 -10.53 -11.66
N LYS A 129 23.96 -10.71 -10.39
CA LYS A 129 24.42 -11.80 -9.52
C LYS A 129 23.62 -13.10 -9.72
N TYR A 130 22.41 -13.01 -10.28
CA TYR A 130 21.41 -14.07 -10.27
C TYR A 130 20.99 -14.45 -11.69
N PRO A 131 21.41 -15.63 -12.21
CA PRO A 131 21.09 -16.06 -13.56
C PRO A 131 19.58 -16.27 -13.77
N GLU A 132 19.16 -16.39 -15.02
CA GLU A 132 17.77 -16.72 -15.38
C GLU A 132 17.29 -17.98 -14.65
N GLY A 133 16.05 -17.95 -14.14
CA GLY A 133 15.47 -19.06 -13.38
C GLY A 133 16.04 -19.24 -11.96
N SER A 134 16.86 -18.32 -11.44
CA SER A 134 17.30 -18.34 -10.03
C SER A 134 16.39 -17.57 -9.07
N ILE A 135 15.50 -16.75 -9.61
CA ILE A 135 14.50 -15.95 -8.89
C ILE A 135 13.16 -16.24 -9.56
N ASP A 136 12.11 -16.47 -8.77
CA ASP A 136 10.78 -16.78 -9.28
C ASP A 136 9.89 -15.53 -9.25
N ALA A 137 10.06 -14.70 -8.21
CA ALA A 137 9.21 -13.54 -8.00
C ALA A 137 9.96 -12.30 -7.50
N PHE A 138 9.34 -11.16 -7.75
CA PHE A 138 9.71 -9.86 -7.27
C PHE A 138 8.56 -9.27 -6.46
N TRP A 139 8.77 -9.02 -5.17
CA TRP A 139 7.76 -8.43 -4.29
C TRP A 139 8.07 -6.97 -4.00
N GLY A 140 7.25 -6.07 -4.51
CA GLY A 140 7.33 -4.64 -4.25
C GLY A 140 6.46 -4.24 -3.06
N SER A 141 7.04 -3.90 -1.91
CA SER A 141 6.25 -3.48 -0.75
C SER A 141 5.64 -2.07 -0.88
N TRP A 142 5.88 -1.38 -2.00
CA TRP A 142 5.40 -0.04 -2.38
C TRP A 142 5.61 0.14 -3.90
N ASP A 143 4.64 0.73 -4.61
CA ASP A 143 4.64 0.88 -6.06
C ASP A 143 5.86 1.63 -6.61
N GLU A 144 6.36 2.67 -5.94
CA GLU A 144 7.57 3.41 -6.35
C GLU A 144 8.81 2.51 -6.36
N LEU A 145 8.93 1.59 -5.39
CA LEU A 145 9.98 0.59 -5.39
C LEU A 145 9.79 -0.36 -6.57
N ALA A 146 8.55 -0.85 -6.76
CA ALA A 146 8.19 -1.77 -7.82
C ALA A 146 8.48 -1.19 -9.21
N LYS A 147 8.18 0.09 -9.46
CA LYS A 147 8.46 0.80 -10.72
C LYS A 147 9.95 0.85 -11.04
N GLY A 148 10.79 1.19 -10.06
CA GLY A 148 12.25 1.15 -10.24
C GLY A 148 12.74 -0.27 -10.56
N GLY A 149 12.23 -1.27 -9.83
CA GLY A 149 12.51 -2.68 -10.10
C GLY A 149 12.07 -3.17 -11.48
N TYR A 150 10.86 -2.81 -11.89
CA TYR A 150 10.31 -3.13 -13.20
C TYR A 150 11.18 -2.58 -14.33
N LYS A 151 11.60 -1.32 -14.21
CA LYS A 151 12.52 -0.69 -15.16
C LYS A 151 13.82 -1.46 -15.29
N ALA A 152 14.43 -1.87 -14.17
CA ALA A 152 15.66 -2.66 -14.17
C ALA A 152 15.47 -4.05 -14.82
N MET A 153 14.33 -4.70 -14.60
CA MET A 153 14.00 -5.99 -15.23
C MET A 153 13.86 -5.85 -16.74
N GLN A 154 13.19 -4.79 -17.21
CA GLN A 154 13.08 -4.50 -18.64
C GLN A 154 14.45 -4.27 -19.27
N ASP A 155 15.29 -3.45 -18.65
CA ASP A 155 16.63 -3.14 -19.16
C ASP A 155 17.53 -4.38 -19.20
N ALA A 156 17.36 -5.30 -18.24
CA ALA A 156 18.07 -6.56 -18.18
C ALA A 156 17.44 -7.67 -19.04
N GLY A 157 16.28 -7.44 -19.67
CA GLY A 157 15.54 -8.46 -20.43
C GLY A 157 14.99 -9.62 -19.59
N ARG A 158 14.84 -9.43 -18.27
CA ARG A 158 14.39 -10.47 -17.33
C ARG A 158 12.87 -10.60 -17.32
N THR A 159 12.37 -11.38 -18.27
CA THR A 159 10.94 -11.68 -18.43
C THR A 159 10.50 -12.95 -17.68
N ASP A 160 11.46 -13.69 -17.10
CA ASP A 160 11.27 -14.93 -16.36
C ASP A 160 10.78 -14.71 -14.92
N ILE A 161 10.96 -13.50 -14.36
CA ILE A 161 10.60 -13.17 -12.98
C ILE A 161 9.21 -12.52 -12.96
N THR A 162 8.28 -13.08 -12.19
CA THR A 162 6.95 -12.47 -11.99
C THR A 162 7.02 -11.35 -10.94
N MET A 163 6.40 -10.21 -11.22
CA MET A 163 6.34 -9.09 -10.28
C MET A 163 4.94 -8.93 -9.69
N ILE A 164 4.90 -8.82 -8.35
CA ILE A 164 3.71 -8.52 -7.55
C ILE A 164 4.05 -7.36 -6.61
N SER A 165 3.14 -6.42 -6.41
CA SER A 165 3.39 -5.24 -5.58
C SER A 165 2.25 -4.91 -4.62
N ILE A 166 2.45 -3.82 -3.88
CA ILE A 166 1.44 -3.11 -3.11
C ILE A 166 1.34 -1.67 -3.62
N ASP A 167 0.16 -1.08 -3.48
CA ASP A 167 -0.26 0.24 -3.98
C ASP A 167 -0.58 0.26 -5.50
N VAL A 168 -1.29 1.30 -5.96
CA VAL A 168 -1.68 1.42 -7.37
C VAL A 168 -1.84 2.88 -7.80
N SER A 169 -1.43 3.14 -9.05
CA SER A 169 -1.58 4.39 -9.77
C SER A 169 -1.89 4.14 -11.25
N ASN A 170 -2.22 5.22 -11.98
CA ASN A 170 -2.37 5.13 -13.44
C ASN A 170 -1.07 4.66 -14.13
N GLN A 171 0.09 5.03 -13.59
CA GLN A 171 1.37 4.59 -14.12
C GLN A 171 1.54 3.08 -13.97
N ASP A 172 1.21 2.53 -12.79
CA ASP A 172 1.38 1.11 -12.52
C ASP A 172 0.47 0.27 -13.41
N MET A 173 -0.80 0.67 -13.55
CA MET A 173 -1.73 -0.01 -14.45
C MET A 173 -1.29 0.06 -15.92
N ASN A 174 -0.64 1.15 -16.35
CA ASN A 174 -0.06 1.23 -17.68
C ASN A 174 1.11 0.25 -17.84
N LEU A 175 2.03 0.18 -16.87
CA LEU A 175 3.15 -0.75 -16.86
C LEU A 175 2.68 -2.21 -16.79
N MET A 176 1.64 -2.50 -16.00
CA MET A 176 0.99 -3.81 -15.97
C MET A 176 0.43 -4.20 -17.34
N ARG A 177 -0.04 -3.26 -18.16
CA ARG A 177 -0.60 -3.57 -19.49
C ARG A 177 0.42 -3.60 -20.63
N GLU A 178 1.69 -3.30 -20.37
CA GLU A 178 2.70 -3.35 -21.43
C GLU A 178 2.82 -4.77 -22.02
N PRO A 179 3.17 -4.89 -23.32
CA PRO A 179 3.38 -6.19 -23.94
C PRO A 179 4.39 -7.04 -23.14
N ASN A 180 4.03 -8.27 -22.82
CA ASN A 180 4.83 -9.20 -22.01
C ASN A 180 5.20 -8.67 -20.61
N SER A 181 4.43 -7.72 -20.07
CA SER A 181 4.70 -7.19 -18.73
C SER A 181 4.72 -8.29 -17.68
N ILE A 182 5.79 -8.27 -16.88
CA ILE A 182 5.99 -9.16 -15.74
C ILE A 182 5.15 -8.76 -14.52
N TRP A 183 4.52 -7.57 -14.52
CA TRP A 183 3.73 -7.08 -13.40
C TRP A 183 2.34 -7.72 -13.42
N LYS A 184 2.16 -8.78 -12.62
CA LYS A 184 0.96 -9.63 -12.68
C LYS A 184 -0.15 -9.23 -11.73
N ALA A 185 0.18 -8.63 -10.58
CA ALA A 185 -0.82 -8.11 -9.67
C ALA A 185 -0.27 -7.01 -8.76
N THR A 186 -1.17 -6.23 -8.18
CA THR A 186 -0.90 -5.35 -7.05
C THR A 186 -2.05 -5.38 -6.05
N ALA A 187 -1.76 -5.28 -4.76
CA ALA A 187 -2.77 -5.10 -3.71
C ALA A 187 -2.82 -3.62 -3.30
N ALA A 188 -4.00 -3.01 -3.22
CA ALA A 188 -4.11 -1.58 -2.93
C ALA A 188 -5.44 -1.22 -2.24
N VAL A 189 -5.47 -0.03 -1.64
CA VAL A 189 -6.69 0.68 -1.26
C VAL A 189 -6.85 1.90 -2.18
N ASP A 190 -8.08 2.26 -2.56
CA ASP A 190 -8.34 3.46 -3.34
C ASP A 190 -7.99 4.74 -2.55
N PRO A 191 -7.02 5.56 -2.99
CA PRO A 191 -6.68 6.82 -2.33
C PRO A 191 -7.86 7.80 -2.25
N LYS A 192 -8.76 7.78 -3.24
CA LYS A 192 -9.97 8.61 -3.21
C LYS A 192 -10.90 8.16 -2.08
N LEU A 193 -11.10 6.85 -1.92
CA LEU A 193 -11.90 6.28 -0.84
C LEU A 193 -11.30 6.62 0.54
N ILE A 194 -9.98 6.58 0.69
CA ILE A 194 -9.28 7.01 1.92
C ILE A 194 -9.69 8.44 2.29
N GLY A 195 -9.66 9.37 1.33
CA GLY A 195 -10.08 10.75 1.53
C GLY A 195 -11.55 10.88 1.93
N ILE A 196 -12.44 10.15 1.26
CA ILE A 196 -13.88 10.13 1.56
C ILE A 196 -14.14 9.65 2.99
N VAL A 197 -13.54 8.53 3.39
CA VAL A 197 -13.72 7.95 4.72
C VAL A 197 -13.17 8.88 5.81
N ASN A 198 -12.00 9.46 5.61
CA ASN A 198 -11.43 10.43 6.56
C ASN A 198 -12.32 11.68 6.71
N MET A 199 -12.88 12.18 5.61
CA MET A 199 -13.84 13.29 5.63
C MET A 199 -15.13 12.94 6.36
N ARG A 200 -15.68 11.72 6.14
CA ARG A 200 -16.86 11.23 6.85
C ARG A 200 -16.62 11.14 8.36
N LEU A 201 -15.50 10.53 8.77
CA LEU A 201 -15.09 10.47 10.18
C LEU A 201 -14.97 11.86 10.81
N LEU A 202 -14.37 12.81 10.10
CA LEU A 202 -14.24 14.18 10.58
C LEU A 202 -15.61 14.87 10.71
N ALA A 203 -16.50 14.66 9.74
CA ALA A 203 -17.85 15.21 9.75
C ALA A 203 -18.69 14.63 10.90
N LYS A 204 -18.59 13.32 11.18
CA LYS A 204 -19.20 12.68 12.37
C LYS A 204 -18.72 13.31 13.67
N LYS A 205 -17.40 13.54 13.81
CA LYS A 205 -16.85 14.25 14.98
C LYS A 205 -17.49 15.64 15.16
N PHE A 206 -17.63 16.41 14.07
CA PHE A 206 -18.32 17.71 14.12
C PHE A 206 -19.80 17.61 14.49
N ALA A 207 -20.48 16.54 14.10
CA ALA A 207 -21.87 16.27 14.46
C ALA A 207 -22.01 15.78 15.93
N GLY A 208 -20.90 15.61 16.66
CA GLY A 208 -20.92 15.08 18.03
C GLY A 208 -21.14 13.56 18.10
N GLU A 209 -20.98 12.86 16.98
CA GLU A 209 -21.17 11.41 16.89
C GLU A 209 -19.89 10.66 17.27
N GLU A 210 -20.08 9.47 17.85
CA GLU A 210 -18.96 8.59 18.17
C GLU A 210 -18.30 8.05 16.89
N VAL A 211 -16.99 7.95 16.95
CA VAL A 211 -16.13 7.39 15.90
C VAL A 211 -15.06 6.51 16.56
N PRO A 212 -14.59 5.46 15.89
CA PRO A 212 -13.54 4.62 16.46
C PRO A 212 -12.23 5.41 16.60
N GLN A 213 -11.37 4.96 17.51
CA GLN A 213 -10.00 5.48 17.62
C GLN A 213 -9.12 4.99 16.46
N PHE A 214 -9.37 3.78 15.95
CA PHE A 214 -8.63 3.16 14.85
C PHE A 214 -9.58 2.65 13.77
N TYR A 215 -9.23 2.83 12.50
CA TYR A 215 -9.98 2.26 11.38
C TYR A 215 -9.06 1.94 10.20
N ASP A 216 -9.03 0.67 9.81
CA ASP A 216 -8.25 0.21 8.67
C ASP A 216 -9.16 0.07 7.44
N LEU A 217 -8.72 0.63 6.31
CA LEU A 217 -9.44 0.54 5.04
C LEU A 217 -9.18 -0.80 4.35
N GLU A 218 -10.25 -1.38 3.80
CA GLU A 218 -10.21 -2.68 3.14
C GLU A 218 -9.34 -2.64 1.87
N ALA A 219 -8.35 -3.53 1.83
CA ALA A 219 -7.50 -3.77 0.68
C ALA A 219 -8.19 -4.60 -0.41
N LYS A 220 -7.90 -4.28 -1.68
CA LYS A 220 -8.33 -5.05 -2.85
C LYS A 220 -7.13 -5.52 -3.65
N LEU A 221 -7.26 -6.68 -4.28
CA LEU A 221 -6.27 -7.20 -5.20
C LEU A 221 -6.67 -6.85 -6.64
N ILE A 222 -5.72 -6.31 -7.40
CA ILE A 222 -5.86 -5.93 -8.80
C ILE A 222 -4.92 -6.82 -9.61
N ARG A 223 -5.47 -7.70 -10.45
CA ARG A 223 -4.68 -8.55 -11.36
C ARG A 223 -4.58 -7.89 -12.73
N GLN A 224 -3.44 -8.10 -13.38
CA GLN A 224 -3.17 -7.64 -14.74
C GLN A 224 -4.28 -8.04 -15.71
N GLU A 225 -4.78 -9.27 -15.61
CA GLU A 225 -5.82 -9.82 -16.49
C GLU A 225 -7.18 -9.11 -16.38
N GLN A 226 -7.43 -8.37 -15.29
CA GLN A 226 -8.66 -7.59 -15.12
C GLN A 226 -8.59 -6.26 -15.87
N LEU A 227 -7.38 -5.76 -16.17
CA LEU A 227 -7.17 -4.43 -16.72
C LEU A 227 -7.51 -4.39 -18.22
N LYS A 228 -8.35 -3.44 -18.61
CA LYS A 228 -8.67 -3.10 -20.00
C LYS A 228 -7.82 -1.91 -20.48
N PRO A 229 -7.72 -1.65 -21.81
CA PRO A 229 -6.97 -0.50 -22.33
C PRO A 229 -7.35 0.85 -21.71
N GLU A 230 -8.63 1.03 -21.40
CA GLU A 230 -9.21 2.24 -20.81
C GLU A 230 -9.13 2.29 -19.27
N THR A 231 -8.70 1.21 -18.61
CA THR A 231 -8.71 1.13 -17.14
C THR A 231 -7.71 2.10 -16.51
N ASN A 232 -8.21 2.93 -15.61
CA ASN A 232 -7.50 3.97 -14.87
C ASN A 232 -8.13 4.13 -13.47
N MET A 233 -7.57 5.01 -12.63
CA MET A 233 -8.04 5.18 -11.25
C MET A 233 -9.49 5.64 -11.12
N GLU A 234 -10.06 6.30 -12.14
CA GLU A 234 -11.44 6.78 -12.13
C GLU A 234 -12.45 5.67 -12.40
N ASN A 235 -12.08 4.66 -13.22
CA ASN A 235 -12.97 3.58 -13.66
C ASN A 235 -12.53 2.17 -13.22
N LEU A 236 -11.53 2.04 -12.35
CA LEU A 236 -11.03 0.74 -11.87
C LEU A 236 -12.13 -0.11 -11.19
N HIS A 237 -13.16 0.54 -10.64
CA HIS A 237 -14.36 -0.10 -10.09
C HIS A 237 -15.17 -0.91 -11.10
N GLU A 238 -15.01 -0.66 -12.40
CA GLU A 238 -15.68 -1.42 -13.46
C GLU A 238 -15.04 -2.81 -13.67
N VAL A 239 -13.82 -3.04 -13.18
CA VAL A 239 -13.07 -4.29 -13.40
C VAL A 239 -12.59 -4.95 -12.10
N VAL A 240 -12.61 -4.24 -10.98
CA VAL A 240 -12.33 -4.77 -9.64
C VAL A 240 -13.57 -4.57 -8.77
N GLU A 241 -14.26 -5.68 -8.48
CA GLU A 241 -15.47 -5.66 -7.66
C GLU A 241 -15.22 -5.05 -6.28
N GLY A 242 -16.08 -4.10 -5.90
CA GLY A 242 -15.98 -3.38 -4.62
C GLY A 242 -14.83 -2.38 -4.53
N TRP A 243 -14.11 -2.10 -5.62
CA TRP A 243 -13.08 -1.05 -5.61
C TRP A 243 -13.68 0.34 -5.43
N GLY A 244 -13.09 1.14 -4.53
CA GLY A 244 -13.50 2.52 -4.28
C GLY A 244 -14.87 2.67 -3.60
N VAL A 245 -15.48 1.58 -3.15
CA VAL A 245 -16.82 1.57 -2.52
C VAL A 245 -16.70 1.21 -1.04
N SER A 246 -17.30 2.04 -0.18
CA SER A 246 -17.53 1.71 1.23
C SER A 246 -18.68 2.55 1.78
N GLU A 247 -19.56 1.93 2.56
CA GLU A 247 -20.58 2.61 3.37
C GLU A 247 -20.07 2.99 4.76
N ALA A 248 -18.79 2.73 5.06
CA ALA A 248 -18.22 3.08 6.34
C ALA A 248 -18.40 4.58 6.64
N PHE A 249 -19.00 4.84 7.80
CA PHE A 249 -19.25 6.17 8.34
C PHE A 249 -20.12 7.06 7.46
N ASN A 250 -20.83 6.49 6.49
CA ASN A 250 -21.77 7.23 5.67
C ASN A 250 -23.12 7.32 6.39
N GLU A 251 -23.44 8.49 6.92
CA GLU A 251 -24.71 8.70 7.63
C GLU A 251 -25.79 9.28 6.71
N PRO A 252 -27.09 8.97 6.94
CA PRO A 252 -28.18 9.49 6.11
C PRO A 252 -28.21 11.03 5.99
N TRP A 253 -27.78 11.75 7.02
CA TRP A 253 -27.71 13.22 6.97
C TRP A 253 -26.62 13.73 6.02
N MET A 254 -25.57 12.94 5.77
CA MET A 254 -24.53 13.30 4.81
C MET A 254 -25.06 13.21 3.37
N ASP A 255 -25.96 12.27 3.07
CA ASP A 255 -26.66 12.21 1.78
C ASP A 255 -27.51 13.45 1.55
N ILE A 256 -28.27 13.85 2.57
CA ILE A 256 -29.06 15.10 2.54
C ILE A 256 -28.17 16.31 2.26
N LEU A 257 -27.00 16.42 2.93
CA LEU A 257 -26.07 17.51 2.68
C LEU A 257 -25.49 17.48 1.25
N ARG A 258 -25.13 16.31 0.73
CA ARG A 258 -24.66 16.18 -0.65
C ARG A 258 -25.73 16.64 -1.64
N ASP A 259 -27.00 16.30 -1.42
CA ASP A 259 -28.09 16.73 -2.28
C ASP A 259 -28.34 18.24 -2.26
N ILE A 260 -28.10 18.90 -1.12
CA ILE A 260 -28.24 20.36 -0.98
C ILE A 260 -27.12 21.11 -1.72
N TYR A 261 -25.89 20.58 -1.70
CA TYR A 261 -24.69 21.27 -2.19
C TYR A 261 -24.12 20.71 -3.51
N LYS A 262 -24.96 19.99 -4.28
CA LYS A 262 -24.63 19.50 -5.64
C LYS A 262 -24.37 20.62 -6.63
#